data_AF-A0A1E1M7A8-F1
#
_entry.id   AF-A0A1E1M7A8-F1
#
_cell.length_a   1.000
_cell.length_b   1.000
_cell.length_c   1.000
_cell.angle_alpha   90.00
_cell.angle_beta   90.00
_cell.angle_gamma   90.00
#
_symmetry.space_group_name_H-M   'P 1'
#
loop_
_entity.id
_entity.type
_entity.pdbx_description
1 polymer ?
#
loop_
_entity_poly.entity_id
_entity_poly.type
_entity_poly.pdbx_seq_one_letter_code
_entity_poly.pdbx_strand_id
1 'polypeptide(L)'
;MAEFEVTSQAEAKAHIAKIRHDKGLLDGKPSGPNVSDLENALTTLSDQLYQSSIHFLLEIIQNTDDNAYADGVHLSLQFTYYKKVALRIDCNEIGFSPRNVEALCRVGQSTKKGEAKVNGYVGEK
;
A
#
# COMPACT_ATOMS: atom_id res chain seq x y z
N MET A 1 -9.43 -0.28 23.36
CA MET A 1 -9.44 -1.58 22.65
C MET A 1 -7.98 -1.93 22.42
N ALA A 2 -7.52 -3.11 22.82
CA ALA A 2 -6.12 -3.49 22.64
C ALA A 2 -5.77 -3.43 21.15
N GLU A 3 -4.64 -2.80 20.80
CA GLU A 3 -4.13 -2.83 19.43
C GLU A 3 -3.86 -4.29 19.07
N PHE A 4 -4.44 -4.75 17.97
CA PHE A 4 -4.17 -6.08 17.45
C PHE A 4 -2.72 -6.12 16.99
N GLU A 5 -1.87 -6.80 17.76
CA GLU A 5 -0.45 -6.97 17.47
C GLU A 5 -0.24 -8.29 16.75
N VAL A 6 0.48 -8.26 15.61
CA VAL A 6 0.82 -9.45 14.84
C VAL A 6 2.26 -9.82 15.18
N THR A 7 2.45 -10.96 15.83
CA THR A 7 3.74 -11.39 16.38
C THR A 7 4.35 -12.57 15.61
N SER A 8 3.58 -13.18 14.71
CA SER A 8 4.00 -14.33 13.91
C SER A 8 3.58 -14.25 12.45
N GLN A 9 4.30 -14.98 11.59
CA GLN A 9 3.94 -15.12 10.18
C GLN A 9 2.55 -15.74 9.98
N ALA A 10 2.13 -16.64 10.87
CA ALA A 10 0.82 -17.28 10.81
C ALA A 10 -0.31 -16.26 11.05
N GLU A 11 -0.14 -15.38 12.04
CA GLU A 11 -1.09 -14.30 12.34
C GLU A 11 -1.15 -13.28 11.19
N ALA A 12 -0.01 -12.91 10.61
CA ALA A 12 0.04 -12.05 9.43
C ALA A 12 -0.75 -12.64 8.25
N LYS A 13 -0.55 -13.95 7.98
CA LYS A 13 -1.28 -14.68 6.93
C LYS A 13 -2.78 -14.73 7.23
N ALA A 14 -3.18 -14.97 8.48
CA ALA A 14 -4.57 -15.00 8.88
C ALA A 14 -5.25 -13.62 8.72
N HIS A 15 -4.54 -12.53 9.07
CA HIS A 15 -5.03 -11.17 8.88
C HIS A 15 -5.26 -10.83 7.40
N ILE A 16 -4.30 -11.18 6.53
CA ILE A 16 -4.45 -11.02 5.07
C ILE A 16 -5.62 -11.86 4.53
N ALA A 17 -5.78 -13.10 5.00
CA ALA A 17 -6.89 -13.97 4.61
C ALA A 17 -8.25 -13.36 5.00
N LYS A 18 -8.34 -12.77 6.20
CA LYS A 18 -9.52 -12.05 6.64
C LYS A 18 -9.83 -10.84 5.75
N ILE A 19 -8.83 -10.02 5.43
CA ILE A 19 -9.01 -8.88 4.52
C ILE A 19 -9.54 -9.34 3.16
N ARG A 20 -8.97 -10.42 2.59
CA ARG A 20 -9.41 -10.98 1.31
C ARG A 20 -10.87 -11.45 1.37
N HIS A 21 -11.22 -12.21 2.40
CA HIS A 21 -12.59 -12.65 2.62
C HIS A 21 -13.56 -11.47 2.71
N ASP A 22 -13.26 -10.46 3.53
CA ASP A 22 -14.10 -9.27 3.73
C ASP A 22 -14.25 -8.43 2.46
N LYS A 23 -13.32 -8.57 1.50
CA LYS A 23 -13.36 -7.93 0.17
C LYS A 23 -14.06 -8.78 -0.90
N GLY A 24 -14.62 -9.92 -0.54
CA GLY A 24 -15.31 -10.82 -1.48
C GLY A 24 -14.36 -11.69 -2.31
N LEU A 25 -13.11 -11.86 -1.87
CA LEU A 25 -12.14 -12.74 -2.52
C LEU A 25 -12.13 -14.12 -1.82
N LEU A 26 -12.89 -15.08 -2.35
CA LEU A 26 -12.91 -16.46 -1.88
C LEU A 26 -11.80 -17.26 -2.56
N ASP A 27 -10.93 -17.92 -1.79
CA ASP A 27 -9.74 -18.61 -2.29
C ASP A 27 -8.82 -17.75 -3.19
N GLY A 28 -8.84 -16.43 -2.96
CA GLY A 28 -8.08 -15.46 -3.76
C GLY A 28 -8.69 -15.15 -5.13
N LYS A 29 -9.94 -15.59 -5.38
CA LYS A 29 -10.68 -15.29 -6.61
C LYS A 29 -11.84 -14.32 -6.33
N PRO A 30 -12.13 -13.40 -7.26
CA PRO A 30 -13.34 -12.60 -7.23
C PRO A 30 -14.58 -13.49 -7.11
N SER A 31 -15.44 -13.20 -6.15
CA SER A 31 -16.70 -13.91 -5.97
C SER A 31 -17.88 -12.95 -6.07
N GLY A 32 -18.66 -13.11 -7.14
CA GLY A 32 -19.89 -12.36 -7.36
C GLY A 32 -19.74 -11.14 -8.28
N PRO A 33 -20.87 -10.63 -8.81
CA PRO A 33 -20.89 -9.57 -9.83
C PRO A 33 -20.27 -8.26 -9.34
N ASN A 34 -20.53 -7.88 -8.08
CA ASN A 34 -20.02 -6.63 -7.51
C ASN A 34 -18.48 -6.57 -7.42
N VAL A 35 -17.81 -7.71 -7.23
CA VAL A 35 -16.34 -7.74 -7.18
C VAL A 35 -15.77 -7.55 -8.58
N SER A 36 -16.39 -8.16 -9.60
CA SER A 36 -15.99 -7.97 -11.00
C SER A 36 -16.22 -6.54 -11.47
N ASP A 37 -17.34 -5.92 -11.11
CA ASP A 37 -17.60 -4.51 -11.43
C ASP A 37 -16.59 -3.58 -10.74
N LEU A 38 -16.20 -3.89 -9.49
CA LEU A 38 -15.15 -3.17 -8.78
C LEU A 38 -13.77 -3.33 -9.44
N GLU A 39 -13.43 -4.53 -9.91
CA GLU A 39 -12.20 -4.77 -10.68
C GLU A 39 -12.18 -3.93 -11.96
N ASN A 40 -13.28 -3.91 -12.72
CA ASN A 40 -13.40 -3.11 -13.93
C ASN A 40 -13.30 -1.61 -13.65
N ALA A 41 -13.91 -1.15 -12.54
CA ALA A 41 -13.81 0.23 -12.09
C ALA A 41 -12.36 0.58 -11.71
N LEU A 42 -11.66 -0.31 -11.00
CA LEU A 42 -10.25 -0.12 -10.64
C LEU A 42 -9.35 -0.05 -11.87
N THR A 43 -9.54 -0.93 -12.87
CA THR A 43 -8.81 -0.87 -14.14
C THR A 43 -9.03 0.47 -14.84
N THR A 44 -10.29 0.89 -14.96
CA THR A 44 -10.65 2.15 -15.62
C THR A 44 -10.05 3.36 -14.91
N LEU A 45 -10.17 3.41 -13.59
CA LEU A 45 -9.62 4.51 -12.78
C LEU A 45 -8.09 4.53 -12.85
N SER A 46 -7.46 3.36 -12.76
CA SER A 46 -6.02 3.21 -12.87
C SER A 46 -5.50 3.76 -14.20
N ASP A 47 -6.13 3.38 -15.32
CA ASP A 47 -5.74 3.85 -16.65
C ASP A 47 -5.94 5.37 -16.84
N GLN A 48 -6.97 5.95 -16.21
CA GLN A 48 -7.26 7.38 -16.31
C GLN A 48 -6.38 8.25 -15.40
N LEU A 49 -5.87 7.71 -14.29
CA LEU A 49 -5.09 8.42 -13.28
C LEU A 49 -3.57 8.38 -13.53
N TYR A 50 -3.06 7.47 -14.36
CA TYR A 50 -1.63 7.41 -14.68
C TYR A 50 -1.20 8.58 -15.59
N GLN A 51 -1.00 9.75 -15.00
CA GLN A 51 -0.71 10.98 -15.77
C GLN A 51 0.79 11.25 -15.99
N SER A 52 1.71 10.64 -15.22
CA SER A 52 3.17 10.71 -15.52
C SER A 52 4.00 9.73 -14.68
N SER A 53 5.01 9.11 -15.30
CA SER A 53 5.98 8.21 -14.65
C SER A 53 6.82 8.86 -13.55
N ILE A 54 6.93 10.19 -13.55
CA ILE A 54 7.64 10.95 -12.52
C ILE A 54 6.83 10.97 -11.22
N HIS A 55 5.49 11.07 -11.29
CA HIS A 55 4.64 11.09 -10.08
C HIS A 55 4.73 9.77 -9.31
N PHE A 56 4.80 8.65 -10.02
CA PHE A 56 5.01 7.34 -9.41
C PHE A 56 6.28 7.28 -8.53
N LEU A 57 7.41 7.81 -9.02
CA LEU A 57 8.66 7.83 -8.25
C LEU A 57 8.56 8.76 -7.03
N LEU A 58 7.91 9.91 -7.18
CA LEU A 58 7.71 10.84 -6.07
C LEU A 58 6.81 10.23 -4.97
N GLU A 59 5.75 9.53 -5.35
CA GLU A 59 4.87 8.83 -4.39
C GLU A 59 5.62 7.75 -3.61
N ILE A 60 6.54 7.02 -4.26
CA ILE A 60 7.40 6.04 -3.56
C ILE A 60 8.30 6.73 -2.55
N ILE A 61 8.94 7.83 -2.93
CA ILE A 61 9.84 8.58 -2.05
C ILE A 61 9.05 9.11 -0.84
N GLN A 62 7.88 9.69 -1.07
CA GLN A 62 7.00 10.15 0.01
C GLN A 62 6.55 9.01 0.93
N ASN A 63 6.17 7.85 0.37
CA ASN A 63 5.82 6.69 1.19
C ASN A 63 7.01 6.17 2.01
N THR A 64 8.23 6.26 1.46
CA THR A 64 9.45 5.90 2.18
C THR A 64 9.74 6.90 3.31
N ASP A 65 9.53 8.19 3.07
CA ASP A 65 9.69 9.24 4.09
C ASP A 65 8.67 9.08 5.23
N ASP A 66 7.45 8.66 4.91
CA ASP A 66 6.36 8.41 5.87
C ASP A 66 6.48 7.06 6.63
N ASN A 67 7.53 6.26 6.38
CA ASN A 67 7.72 4.97 7.04
C ASN A 67 8.20 5.11 8.49
N ALA A 68 7.96 4.07 9.29
CA ALA A 68 8.53 3.96 10.63
C ALA A 68 9.94 3.32 10.57
N TYR A 69 10.92 3.98 11.18
CA TYR A 69 12.31 3.52 11.27
C TYR A 69 12.73 3.32 12.72
N ALA A 70 13.63 2.38 12.95
CA ALA A 70 14.19 2.15 14.28
C ALA A 70 15.07 3.33 14.72
N ASP A 71 15.15 3.59 16.02
CA ASP A 71 15.95 4.69 16.54
C ASP A 71 17.43 4.57 16.16
N GLY A 72 18.00 5.67 15.70
CA GLY A 72 19.43 5.77 15.39
C GLY A 72 19.88 5.10 14.08
N VAL A 73 18.96 4.61 13.24
CA VAL A 73 19.32 4.07 11.92
C VAL A 73 19.43 5.18 10.88
N HIS A 74 20.32 4.99 9.90
CA HIS A 74 20.31 5.81 8.69
C HIS A 74 19.24 5.28 7.73
N LEU A 75 18.31 6.15 7.33
CA LEU A 75 17.27 5.82 6.36
C LEU A 75 17.90 5.47 5.01
N SER A 76 17.44 4.37 4.41
CA SER A 76 17.91 3.90 3.11
C SER A 76 16.74 3.65 2.18
N LEU A 77 16.89 4.09 0.94
CA LEU A 77 16.00 3.79 -0.18
C LEU A 77 16.87 3.37 -1.37
N GLN A 78 16.62 2.18 -1.92
CA GLN A 78 17.38 1.63 -3.03
C GLN A 78 16.45 1.25 -4.18
N PHE A 79 16.75 1.77 -5.37
CA PHE A 79 16.13 1.38 -6.63
C PHE A 79 17.06 0.43 -7.38
N THR A 80 16.59 -0.78 -7.66
CA THR A 80 17.34 -1.79 -8.40
C THR A 80 16.57 -2.21 -9.64
N TYR A 81 17.18 -2.02 -10.83
CA TYR A 81 16.63 -2.58 -12.05
C TYR A 81 16.93 -4.09 -12.12
N TYR A 82 15.96 -4.88 -11.68
CA TYR A 82 16.11 -6.31 -11.48
C TYR A 82 15.82 -7.09 -12.76
N LYS A 83 16.79 -7.92 -13.17
CA LYS A 83 16.70 -8.82 -14.34
C LYS A 83 16.25 -8.15 -15.64
N LYS A 84 16.39 -6.83 -15.74
CA LYS A 84 15.89 -6.02 -16.85
C LYS A 84 14.39 -6.15 -17.15
N VAL A 85 13.59 -6.55 -16.15
CA VAL A 85 12.14 -6.75 -16.31
C VAL A 85 11.32 -6.12 -15.20
N ALA A 86 11.95 -5.75 -14.08
CA ALA A 86 11.26 -5.19 -12.93
C ALA A 86 12.10 -4.09 -12.27
N LEU A 87 11.40 -3.10 -11.73
CA LEU A 87 11.97 -2.16 -10.76
C LEU A 87 11.72 -2.74 -9.36
N ARG A 88 12.79 -3.09 -8.65
CA ARG A 88 12.74 -3.47 -7.24
C ARG A 88 13.09 -2.26 -6.39
N ILE A 89 12.31 -2.02 -5.35
CA ILE A 89 12.50 -0.93 -4.40
C ILE A 89 12.66 -1.56 -3.02
N ASP A 90 13.74 -1.21 -2.34
CA ASP A 90 14.04 -1.68 -0.99
C ASP A 90 14.22 -0.48 -0.06
N CYS A 91 13.71 -0.58 1.17
CA CYS A 91 13.99 0.36 2.25
C CYS A 91 14.17 -0.39 3.58
N ASN A 92 14.74 0.28 4.59
CA ASN A 92 15.07 -0.32 5.89
C ASN A 92 14.07 0.05 7.01
N GLU A 93 12.80 0.17 6.66
CA GLU A 93 11.73 0.40 7.63
C GLU A 93 11.59 -0.77 8.63
N ILE A 94 10.89 -0.53 9.74
CA ILE A 94 10.53 -1.57 10.72
C ILE A 94 9.53 -2.57 10.11
N GLY A 95 8.69 -2.09 9.18
CA GLY A 95 7.68 -2.85 8.48
C GLY A 95 6.24 -2.44 8.85
N PHE A 96 5.27 -3.13 8.25
CA PHE A 96 3.87 -2.78 8.40
C PHE A 96 3.22 -3.31 9.69
N SER A 97 2.48 -2.42 10.35
CA SER A 97 1.46 -2.81 11.32
C SER A 97 0.21 -3.37 10.60
N PRO A 98 -0.67 -4.10 11.31
CA PRO A 98 -1.97 -4.53 10.76
C PRO A 98 -2.78 -3.37 10.19
N ARG A 99 -2.76 -2.20 10.85
CA ARG A 99 -3.46 -1.01 10.37
C ARG A 99 -2.89 -0.50 9.04
N ASN A 100 -1.57 -0.58 8.83
CA ASN A 100 -0.98 -0.21 7.54
C ASN A 100 -1.48 -1.12 6.42
N VAL A 101 -1.53 -2.44 6.66
CA VAL A 101 -2.03 -3.42 5.68
C VAL A 101 -3.50 -3.17 5.34
N GLU A 102 -4.34 -2.88 6.36
CA GLU A 102 -5.74 -2.54 6.12
C GLU A 102 -5.91 -1.25 5.33
N ALA A 103 -5.12 -0.22 5.63
CA ALA A 103 -5.15 1.05 4.93
C ALA A 103 -4.76 0.89 3.45
N LEU A 104 -3.74 0.08 3.15
CA LEU A 104 -3.32 -0.25 1.79
C LEU A 104 -4.44 -0.90 0.97
N CYS A 105 -5.30 -1.70 1.61
CA CYS A 105 -6.41 -2.40 0.96
C CYS A 105 -7.71 -1.58 0.86
N ARG A 106 -7.70 -0.28 1.18
CA ARG A 106 -8.88 0.60 1.07
C ARG A 106 -8.74 1.58 -0.09
N VAL A 107 -9.83 1.76 -0.83
CA VAL A 107 -9.95 2.78 -1.88
C VAL A 107 -10.53 4.06 -1.27
N GLY A 108 -9.93 5.22 -1.56
CA GLY A 108 -10.45 6.54 -1.16
C GLY A 108 -10.34 6.90 0.34
N GLN A 109 -9.79 6.01 1.18
CA GLN A 109 -9.62 6.19 2.62
C GLN A 109 -8.13 6.27 3.03
N SER A 110 -7.38 7.21 2.47
CA SER A 110 -6.01 7.48 2.90
C SER A 110 -5.97 7.97 4.35
N THR A 111 -5.08 7.39 5.15
CA THR A 111 -4.82 7.75 6.55
C THR A 111 -4.15 9.12 6.70
N LYS A 112 -3.61 9.70 5.62
CA LYS A 112 -2.84 10.96 5.61
C LYS A 112 -3.71 12.22 5.45
N LYS A 113 -5.04 12.12 5.59
CA LYS A 113 -5.97 13.27 5.40
C LYS A 113 -5.91 14.35 6.50
N GLY A 114 -5.19 14.13 7.60
CA GLY A 114 -5.21 15.02 8.79
C GLY A 114 -3.86 15.48 9.34
N GLU A 115 -2.73 14.94 8.87
CA GLU A 115 -1.41 15.43 9.24
C GLU A 115 -1.00 16.51 8.25
N ALA A 116 -0.47 17.62 8.76
CA ALA A 116 -0.29 18.87 8.04
C ALA A 116 0.30 18.63 6.64
N LYS A 117 -0.46 18.98 5.60
CA LYS A 117 0.04 19.13 4.23
C LYS A 117 1.07 20.27 4.21
N VAL A 118 2.27 20.00 4.71
CA VAL A 118 3.42 20.87 4.55
C VAL A 118 3.91 20.63 3.13
N ASN A 119 3.32 21.37 2.18
CA ASN A 119 3.74 21.54 0.79
C ASN A 119 4.15 20.27 0.01
N GLY A 120 3.28 19.84 -0.91
CA GLY A 120 3.72 19.14 -2.12
C GLY A 120 3.00 17.84 -2.41
N TYR A 121 2.45 17.76 -3.63
CA TYR A 121 2.01 16.56 -4.34
C TYR A 121 1.42 15.45 -3.48
N VAL A 122 0.09 15.50 -3.31
CA VAL A 122 -0.71 14.31 -3.02
C VAL A 122 -1.48 14.04 -4.30
N GLY A 123 -1.33 12.83 -4.85
CA GLY A 123 -1.96 12.30 -6.07
C GLY A 123 -3.01 13.24 -6.66
N GLU A 124 -2.64 13.89 -7.77
CA GLU A 124 -3.59 14.72 -8.50
C GLU A 124 -4.82 13.88 -8.84
N LYS A 125 -5.97 14.51 -8.62
CA LYS A 125 -7.31 13.92 -8.64
C LYS A 125 -7.74 13.51 -10.04
#